data_AF-A0A2V8RA45-F1
#
_entry.id   AF-A0A2V8RA45-F1
#
_cell.length_a   1.000
_cell.length_b   1.000
_cell.length_c   1.000
_cell.angle_alpha   90.00
_cell.angle_beta   90.00
_cell.angle_gamma   90.00
#
_symmetry.space_group_name_H-M   'P 1'
#
loop_
_entity.id
_entity.type
_entity.pdbx_description
1 polymer ?
#
loop_
_entity_poly.entity_id
_entity_poly.type
_entity_poly.pdbx_seq_one_letter_code
_entity_poly.pdbx_strand_id
1 'polypeptide(L)'
;MIPLERLYGICETARDILRGEHEVGRVIARPFLGEPGSFYRTENRHDYAVPPPRENLLPILSEKGFAVVCIGKIASIYDSAGVTQDLTARNNTQSIDQTIRALNEETRGLIFSNLVDFDMLYGHRRDTEGYARALEHFDSRWPEIEAAMRAGDLLMITADHGNDPTFPGTDHTREYAPLIVFGKGARQGVNLGTRDSLSDIGQTIAENFALGLSAGQSFLHDVSQT
;
A
#
# COMPACT_ATOMS: atom_id res chain seq x y z
N MET A 1 4.12 -20.64 29.10
CA MET A 1 5.02 -19.95 28.14
C MET A 1 5.11 -20.79 26.88
N ILE A 2 4.97 -20.21 25.69
CA ILE A 2 5.01 -20.92 24.40
C ILE A 2 6.32 -20.52 23.68
N PRO A 3 7.22 -21.47 23.32
CA PRO A 3 8.40 -21.17 22.53
C PRO A 3 8.05 -20.57 21.16
N LEU A 4 8.93 -19.74 20.60
CA LEU A 4 8.65 -19.00 19.37
C LEU A 4 8.29 -19.90 18.19
N GLU A 5 9.08 -20.94 17.92
CA GLU A 5 8.80 -21.93 16.86
C GLU A 5 7.44 -22.61 17.04
N ARG A 6 7.04 -22.86 18.29
CA ARG A 6 5.72 -23.44 18.56
C ARG A 6 4.60 -22.42 18.31
N LEU A 7 4.80 -21.15 18.63
CA LEU A 7 3.85 -20.08 18.30
C LEU A 7 3.68 -19.96 16.78
N TYR A 8 4.77 -20.02 16.02
CA TYR A 8 4.74 -20.01 14.56
C TYR A 8 3.95 -21.20 14.00
N GLY A 9 4.23 -22.43 14.44
CA GLY A 9 3.46 -23.60 14.01
C GLY A 9 1.96 -23.55 14.40
N ILE A 10 1.61 -22.90 15.52
CA ILE A 10 0.20 -22.65 15.88
C ILE A 10 -0.43 -21.66 14.90
N CYS A 11 0.28 -20.58 14.55
CA CYS A 11 -0.21 -19.60 13.60
C CYS A 11 -0.36 -20.19 12.18
N GLU A 12 0.55 -21.05 11.73
CA GLU A 12 0.41 -21.81 10.48
C GLU A 12 -0.84 -22.70 10.49
N THR A 13 -1.03 -23.46 11.57
CA THR A 13 -2.23 -24.30 11.73
C THR A 13 -3.50 -23.45 11.70
N ALA A 14 -3.51 -22.31 12.38
CA ALA A 14 -4.63 -21.38 12.35
C ALA A 14 -4.86 -20.79 10.95
N ARG A 15 -3.79 -20.52 10.18
CA ARG A 15 -3.89 -20.03 8.81
C ARG A 15 -4.56 -21.05 7.89
N ASP A 16 -4.31 -22.34 8.10
CA ASP A 16 -4.94 -23.40 7.32
C ASP A 16 -6.40 -23.65 7.72
N ILE A 17 -6.75 -23.48 8.99
CA ILE A 17 -8.12 -23.59 9.47
C ILE A 17 -8.97 -22.40 9.00
N LEU A 18 -8.42 -21.19 9.02
CA LEU A 18 -9.15 -19.95 8.72
C LEU A 18 -9.18 -19.67 7.22
N ARG A 19 -9.57 -20.65 6.40
CA ARG A 19 -9.78 -20.52 4.95
C ARG A 19 -11.24 -20.79 4.59
N GLY A 20 -11.68 -20.35 3.42
CA GLY A 20 -13.03 -20.62 2.90
C GLY A 20 -14.10 -19.83 3.64
N GLU A 21 -15.03 -20.50 4.31
CA GLU A 21 -16.12 -19.82 5.05
C GLU A 21 -15.60 -18.94 6.21
N HIS A 22 -14.45 -19.30 6.78
CA HIS A 22 -13.83 -18.59 7.90
C HIS A 22 -12.59 -17.78 7.47
N GLU A 23 -12.52 -17.38 6.20
CA GLU A 23 -11.38 -16.65 5.65
C GLU A 23 -11.07 -15.38 6.46
N VAL A 24 -9.87 -15.32 7.03
CA VAL A 24 -9.32 -14.07 7.59
C VAL A 24 -8.18 -13.57 6.71
N GLY A 25 -8.05 -12.26 6.52
CA GLY A 25 -6.98 -11.71 5.66
C GLY A 25 -5.56 -12.06 6.14
N ARG A 26 -5.37 -12.24 7.45
CA ARG A 26 -4.05 -12.50 8.03
C ARG A 26 -4.13 -13.16 9.42
N VAL A 27 -3.24 -14.12 9.67
CA VAL A 27 -2.93 -14.62 11.02
C VAL A 27 -1.61 -14.00 11.47
N ILE A 28 -1.53 -13.48 12.71
CA ILE A 28 -0.33 -12.75 13.17
C ILE A 28 0.19 -13.36 14.48
N ALA A 29 1.44 -13.82 14.47
CA ALA A 29 2.19 -14.15 15.67
C ALA A 29 2.60 -12.85 16.39
N ARG A 30 2.13 -12.68 17.63
CA ARG A 30 2.46 -11.54 18.51
C ARG A 30 3.17 -12.00 19.78
N PRO A 31 4.43 -12.45 19.70
CA PRO A 31 5.19 -12.80 20.89
C PRO A 31 5.44 -11.57 21.77
N PHE A 32 5.44 -11.80 23.08
CA PHE A 32 5.72 -10.79 24.08
C PHE A 32 6.59 -11.38 25.20
N LEU A 33 7.29 -10.49 25.90
CA LEU A 33 8.09 -10.78 27.09
C LEU A 33 7.68 -9.81 28.22
N GLY A 34 8.29 -9.97 29.39
CA GLY A 34 8.00 -9.15 30.57
C GLY A 34 7.16 -9.89 31.59
N GLU A 35 6.63 -9.14 32.55
CA GLU A 35 5.92 -9.65 33.72
C GLU A 35 4.55 -8.95 33.87
N PRO A 36 3.65 -9.45 34.74
CA PRO A 36 2.40 -8.75 35.01
C PRO A 36 2.64 -7.27 35.37
N GLY A 37 2.03 -6.37 34.58
CA GLY A 37 2.22 -4.92 34.71
C GLY A 37 3.31 -4.31 33.81
N SER A 38 4.11 -5.12 33.10
CA SER A 38 5.23 -4.65 32.29
C SER A 38 5.48 -5.47 31.01
N PHE A 39 4.44 -6.08 30.44
CA PHE A 39 4.57 -6.82 29.18
C PHE A 39 4.91 -5.91 27.99
N TYR A 40 5.81 -6.39 27.12
CA TYR A 40 6.15 -5.72 25.87
C TYR A 40 6.23 -6.72 24.72
N ARG A 41 5.76 -6.29 23.54
CA ARG A 41 5.84 -7.09 22.31
C ARG A 41 7.28 -7.15 21.82
N THR A 42 7.72 -8.30 21.34
CA THR A 42 9.06 -8.45 20.77
C THR A 42 9.05 -8.14 19.26
N GLU A 43 10.24 -8.05 18.66
CA GLU A 43 10.41 -7.86 17.22
C GLU A 43 10.11 -9.13 16.41
N ASN A 44 9.93 -10.29 17.08
CA ASN A 44 9.67 -11.59 16.44
C ASN A 44 8.21 -11.76 15.96
N ARG A 45 7.60 -10.65 15.54
CA ARG A 45 6.29 -10.68 14.89
C ARG A 45 6.43 -11.40 13.55
N HIS A 46 5.53 -12.34 13.29
CA HIS A 46 5.43 -13.00 11.99
C HIS A 46 3.98 -12.99 11.51
N ASP A 47 3.79 -12.76 10.21
CA ASP A 47 2.48 -12.56 9.61
C ASP A 47 2.26 -13.63 8.53
N TYR A 48 1.12 -14.32 8.59
CA TYR A 48 0.70 -15.33 7.62
C TYR A 48 -0.49 -14.78 6.84
N ALA A 49 -0.19 -14.14 5.72
CA ALA A 49 -1.18 -13.49 4.86
C ALA A 49 -1.81 -14.49 3.87
N VAL A 50 -3.00 -14.16 3.37
CA VAL A 50 -3.50 -14.79 2.14
C VAL A 50 -2.71 -14.17 0.98
N PRO A 51 -1.96 -14.95 0.19
CA PRO A 51 -1.24 -14.40 -0.94
C PRO A 51 -2.23 -13.85 -1.98
N PRO A 52 -1.90 -12.74 -2.64
CA PRO A 52 -2.73 -12.23 -3.72
C PRO A 52 -2.84 -13.27 -4.86
N PRO A 53 -3.93 -13.25 -5.66
CA PRO A 53 -4.05 -14.10 -6.84
C PRO A 53 -2.86 -13.94 -7.78
N ARG A 54 -2.48 -14.99 -8.51
CA ARG A 54 -1.35 -14.91 -9.46
C ARG A 54 -1.63 -13.95 -10.63
N GLU A 55 -2.90 -13.75 -10.98
CA GLU A 55 -3.30 -12.76 -11.99
C GLU A 55 -3.24 -11.31 -11.47
N ASN A 56 -2.65 -11.08 -10.29
CA ASN A 56 -2.41 -9.75 -9.76
C ASN A 56 -1.33 -9.00 -10.57
N LEU A 57 -1.46 -7.67 -10.64
CA LEU A 57 -0.55 -6.78 -11.35
C LEU A 57 0.93 -6.97 -10.97
N LEU A 58 1.25 -7.09 -9.67
CA LEU A 58 2.64 -7.09 -9.20
C LEU A 58 3.42 -8.31 -9.76
N PRO A 59 2.94 -9.57 -9.62
CA PRO A 59 3.52 -10.71 -10.31
C PRO A 59 3.67 -10.51 -11.82
N ILE A 60 2.61 -10.08 -12.51
CA ILE A 60 2.62 -9.93 -13.98
C ILE A 60 3.71 -8.94 -14.43
N LEU A 61 3.86 -7.80 -13.75
CA LEU A 61 4.91 -6.83 -14.05
C LEU A 61 6.32 -7.45 -13.90
N SER A 62 6.56 -8.09 -12.76
CA SER A 62 7.87 -8.68 -12.46
C SER A 62 8.24 -9.82 -13.42
N GLU A 63 7.29 -10.67 -13.81
CA GLU A 63 7.49 -11.75 -14.79
C GLU A 63 7.83 -11.22 -16.20
N LYS A 64 7.42 -9.99 -16.50
CA LYS A 64 7.76 -9.28 -17.74
C LYS A 64 9.07 -8.49 -17.65
N GLY A 65 9.78 -8.60 -16.52
CA GLY A 65 11.06 -7.96 -16.29
C GLY A 65 10.97 -6.48 -15.90
N PHE A 66 9.78 -5.99 -15.53
CA PHE A 66 9.62 -4.65 -14.96
C PHE A 66 9.95 -4.64 -13.48
N ALA A 67 10.52 -3.53 -13.01
CA ALA A 67 10.74 -3.35 -11.58
C ALA A 67 9.40 -3.19 -10.83
N VAL A 68 9.35 -3.74 -9.64
CA VAL A 68 8.27 -3.59 -8.67
C VAL A 68 8.91 -3.24 -7.34
N VAL A 69 9.04 -1.94 -7.10
CA VAL A 69 9.66 -1.36 -5.92
C VAL A 69 8.57 -1.07 -4.91
N CYS A 70 8.52 -1.84 -3.83
CA CYS A 70 7.54 -1.69 -2.77
C CYS A 70 8.14 -0.91 -1.60
N ILE A 71 7.41 0.07 -1.09
CA ILE A 71 7.85 0.95 0.00
C ILE A 71 6.88 0.84 1.18
N GLY A 72 7.42 0.68 2.39
CA GLY A 72 6.64 0.59 3.61
C GLY A 72 5.95 -0.76 3.76
N LYS A 73 4.62 -0.78 3.91
CA LYS A 73 3.88 -2.03 4.14
C LYS A 73 3.51 -2.82 2.88
N ILE A 74 3.73 -2.28 1.68
CA ILE A 74 3.23 -2.89 0.44
C ILE A 74 3.71 -4.33 0.28
N ALA A 75 5.01 -4.62 0.41
CA ALA A 75 5.51 -5.99 0.27
C ALA A 75 4.79 -6.96 1.22
N SER A 76 4.61 -6.56 2.49
CA SER A 76 3.90 -7.37 3.47
C SER A 76 2.40 -7.55 3.16
N ILE A 77 1.74 -6.56 2.56
CA ILE A 77 0.32 -6.62 2.16
C ILE A 77 0.13 -7.64 1.04
N TYR A 78 1.06 -7.67 0.09
CA TYR A 78 1.02 -8.56 -1.08
C TYR A 78 1.80 -9.86 -0.88
N ASP A 79 2.18 -10.21 0.35
CA ASP A 79 2.98 -11.41 0.67
C ASP A 79 4.25 -11.54 -0.19
N SER A 80 4.88 -10.40 -0.47
CA SER A 80 6.05 -10.25 -1.35
C SER A 80 5.85 -10.75 -2.79
N ALA A 81 4.61 -11.02 -3.21
CA ALA A 81 4.30 -11.52 -4.54
C ALA A 81 4.65 -10.47 -5.62
N GLY A 82 5.56 -10.85 -6.52
CA GLY A 82 6.03 -10.00 -7.62
C GLY A 82 6.90 -8.82 -7.19
N VAL A 83 7.33 -8.77 -5.92
CA VAL A 83 8.21 -7.70 -5.43
C VAL A 83 9.63 -7.92 -5.93
N THR A 84 10.20 -6.95 -6.64
CA THR A 84 11.61 -7.00 -7.08
C THR A 84 12.54 -6.29 -6.11
N GLN A 85 12.02 -5.33 -5.34
CA GLN A 85 12.76 -4.60 -4.32
C GLN A 85 11.80 -4.17 -3.20
N ASP A 86 12.18 -4.45 -1.95
CA ASP A 86 11.45 -4.02 -0.75
C ASP A 86 12.25 -2.96 0.00
N LEU A 87 11.76 -1.73 0.01
CA LEU A 87 12.34 -0.59 0.70
C LEU A 87 11.59 -0.35 2.01
N THR A 88 12.22 -0.78 3.11
CA THR A 88 11.60 -0.67 4.43
C THR A 88 11.41 0.80 4.84
N ALA A 89 10.19 1.12 5.26
CA ALA A 89 9.83 2.39 5.89
C ALA A 89 8.86 2.15 7.04
N ARG A 90 9.07 2.83 8.17
CA ARG A 90 8.30 2.61 9.41
C ARG A 90 7.21 3.65 9.67
N ASN A 91 7.24 4.76 8.95
CA ASN A 91 6.33 5.89 9.09
C ASN A 91 6.20 6.66 7.76
N ASN A 92 5.33 7.68 7.73
CA ASN A 92 5.07 8.45 6.51
C ASN A 92 6.31 9.19 6.01
N THR A 93 7.08 9.84 6.89
CA THR A 93 8.30 10.56 6.51
C THR A 93 9.29 9.65 5.80
N GLN A 94 9.60 8.49 6.38
CA GLN A 94 10.51 7.52 5.76
C GLN A 94 9.96 6.99 4.44
N SER A 95 8.64 6.78 4.34
CA SER A 95 8.03 6.29 3.12
C SER A 95 8.10 7.32 1.98
N ILE A 96 7.92 8.60 2.31
CA ILE A 96 8.10 9.73 1.38
C ILE A 96 9.57 9.82 0.95
N ASP A 97 10.52 9.77 1.89
CA ASP A 97 11.96 9.83 1.60
C ASP A 97 12.41 8.68 0.69
N GLN A 98 11.93 7.45 0.94
CA GLN A 98 12.20 6.29 0.08
C GLN A 98 11.53 6.42 -1.29
N THR A 99 10.36 7.05 -1.37
CA THR A 99 9.67 7.31 -2.65
C THR A 99 10.49 8.27 -3.49
N ILE A 100 10.94 9.40 -2.90
CA ILE A 100 11.81 10.38 -3.55
C ILE A 100 13.12 9.72 -3.99
N ARG A 101 13.71 8.87 -3.14
CA ARG A 101 14.91 8.10 -3.50
C ARG A 101 14.67 7.20 -4.72
N ALA A 102 13.60 6.40 -4.70
CA ALA A 102 13.27 5.50 -5.79
C ALA A 102 13.00 6.24 -7.11
N LEU A 103 12.36 7.41 -7.06
CA LEU A 103 12.17 8.29 -8.23
C LEU A 103 13.50 8.77 -8.84
N ASN A 104 14.53 8.97 -8.01
CA ASN A 104 15.85 9.38 -8.47
C ASN A 104 16.69 8.21 -9.05
N GLU A 105 16.32 6.96 -8.79
CA GLU A 105 17.01 5.78 -9.32
C GLU A 105 16.60 5.50 -10.79
N GLU A 106 17.45 4.81 -11.55
CA GLU A 106 17.12 4.38 -12.92
C GLU A 106 16.20 3.15 -12.89
N THR A 107 14.92 3.38 -12.59
CA THR A 107 13.91 2.34 -12.50
C THR A 107 12.94 2.40 -13.69
N ARG A 108 12.64 1.24 -14.30
CA ARG A 108 11.56 1.08 -15.28
C ARG A 108 10.56 0.06 -14.76
N GLY A 109 9.41 0.55 -14.28
CA GLY A 109 8.38 -0.29 -13.68
C GLY A 109 7.47 0.50 -12.73
N LEU A 110 7.06 -0.13 -11.64
CA LEU A 110 6.17 0.43 -10.63
C LEU A 110 6.92 0.71 -9.33
N ILE A 111 6.80 1.93 -8.83
CA ILE A 111 7.10 2.29 -7.43
C ILE A 111 5.77 2.36 -6.69
N PHE A 112 5.60 1.55 -5.65
CA PHE A 112 4.36 1.45 -4.89
C PHE A 112 4.61 1.67 -3.40
N SER A 113 4.10 2.79 -2.89
CA SER A 113 4.29 3.23 -1.51
C SER A 113 2.98 3.19 -0.71
N ASN A 114 3.08 2.80 0.56
CA ASN A 114 1.97 2.94 1.52
C ASN A 114 2.36 3.89 2.67
N LEU A 115 1.57 4.95 2.86
CA LEU A 115 1.72 5.92 3.95
C LEU A 115 0.78 5.53 5.11
N VAL A 116 1.29 4.71 6.04
CA VAL A 116 0.44 4.00 7.01
C VAL A 116 0.04 4.79 8.25
N ASP A 117 0.70 5.92 8.54
CA ASP A 117 0.47 6.62 9.82
C ASP A 117 -0.96 7.19 9.90
N PHE A 118 -1.54 7.57 8.75
CA PHE A 118 -2.93 8.03 8.65
C PHE A 118 -3.90 7.06 9.33
N ASP A 119 -3.77 5.77 9.02
CA ASP A 119 -4.60 4.72 9.59
C ASP A 119 -4.16 4.33 11.01
N MET A 120 -2.88 3.99 11.18
CA MET A 120 -2.36 3.33 12.37
C MET A 120 -2.20 4.26 13.58
N LEU A 121 -1.85 5.53 13.34
CA LEU A 121 -1.60 6.51 14.41
C LEU A 121 -2.80 7.43 14.66
N TYR A 122 -3.60 7.74 13.63
CA TYR A 122 -4.61 8.79 13.73
C TYR A 122 -6.05 8.28 13.55
N GLY A 123 -6.36 7.58 12.47
CA GLY A 123 -7.71 7.08 12.16
C GLY A 123 -8.26 6.16 13.25
N HIS A 124 -7.57 5.03 13.52
CA HIS A 124 -7.99 4.09 14.57
C HIS A 124 -8.00 4.68 15.99
N ARG A 125 -7.26 5.78 16.22
CA ARG A 125 -7.19 6.47 17.51
C ARG A 125 -8.16 7.64 17.62
N ARG A 126 -8.91 7.94 16.56
CA ARG A 126 -9.84 9.08 16.47
C ARG A 126 -9.16 10.42 16.81
N ASP A 127 -7.91 10.57 16.38
CA ASP A 127 -7.11 11.78 16.56
C ASP A 127 -7.24 12.67 15.32
N THR A 128 -8.25 13.53 15.33
CA THR A 128 -8.57 14.42 14.19
C THR A 128 -7.44 15.41 13.92
N GLU A 129 -6.87 16.01 14.98
CA GLU A 129 -5.80 17.00 14.80
C GLU A 129 -4.49 16.35 14.32
N GLY A 130 -4.16 15.16 14.83
CA GLY A 130 -3.03 14.38 14.36
C GLY A 130 -3.17 13.97 12.90
N TYR A 131 -4.38 13.56 12.49
CA TYR A 131 -4.68 13.25 11.09
C TYR A 131 -4.48 14.47 10.20
N ALA A 132 -5.03 15.64 10.58
CA ALA A 132 -4.87 16.88 9.84
C ALA A 132 -3.39 17.29 9.68
N ARG A 133 -2.61 17.27 10.77
CA ARG A 133 -1.18 17.55 10.73
C ARG A 133 -0.40 16.58 9.83
N ALA A 134 -0.80 15.30 9.81
CA ALA A 134 -0.17 14.31 8.94
C ALA A 134 -0.46 14.59 7.45
N LEU A 135 -1.66 15.09 7.13
CA LEU A 135 -2.02 15.50 5.76
C LEU A 135 -1.23 16.73 5.33
N GLU A 136 -1.16 17.75 6.19
CA GLU A 136 -0.35 18.96 5.96
C GLU A 136 1.14 18.61 5.79
N HIS A 137 1.65 17.65 6.58
CA HIS A 137 3.02 17.17 6.42
C HIS A 137 3.24 16.52 5.06
N PHE A 138 2.36 15.63 4.61
CA PHE A 138 2.46 15.04 3.27
C PHE A 138 2.43 16.11 2.17
N ASP A 139 1.49 17.06 2.25
CA ASP A 139 1.37 18.17 1.31
C ASP A 139 2.64 19.02 1.28
N SER A 140 3.24 19.31 2.44
CA SER A 140 4.50 20.07 2.51
C SER A 140 5.68 19.40 1.78
N ARG A 141 5.64 18.06 1.62
CA ARG A 141 6.66 17.28 0.90
C ARG A 141 6.37 17.15 -0.60
N TRP A 142 5.20 17.59 -1.08
CA TRP A 142 4.81 17.51 -2.49
C TRP A 142 5.86 18.11 -3.45
N PRO A 143 6.43 19.31 -3.20
CA PRO A 143 7.41 19.90 -4.12
C PRO A 143 8.66 19.03 -4.33
N GLU A 144 9.08 18.26 -3.32
CA GLU A 144 10.22 17.34 -3.43
C GLU A 144 9.89 16.13 -4.29
N ILE A 145 8.68 15.58 -4.16
CA ILE A 145 8.19 14.47 -4.97
C ILE A 145 8.10 14.92 -6.44
N GLU A 146 7.45 16.06 -6.69
CA GLU A 146 7.30 16.62 -8.04
C GLU A 146 8.66 16.91 -8.69
N ALA A 147 9.61 17.46 -7.92
CA ALA A 147 10.96 17.73 -8.42
C ALA A 147 11.68 16.45 -8.86
N ALA A 148 11.53 15.36 -8.10
CA ALA A 148 12.18 14.06 -8.38
C ALA A 148 11.58 13.33 -9.60
N MET A 149 10.33 13.61 -9.97
CA MET A 149 9.69 12.97 -11.14
C MET A 149 10.35 13.38 -12.47
N ARG A 150 10.47 12.42 -13.38
CA ARG A 150 10.92 12.63 -14.77
C ARG A 150 9.75 12.96 -15.69
N ALA A 151 10.05 13.39 -16.91
CA ALA A 151 9.04 13.79 -17.90
C ALA A 151 8.07 12.65 -18.27
N GLY A 152 8.55 11.41 -18.26
CA GLY A 152 7.76 10.22 -18.60
C GLY A 152 7.09 9.54 -17.41
N ASP A 153 7.23 10.08 -16.19
CA ASP A 153 6.66 9.47 -15.00
C ASP A 153 5.17 9.85 -14.85
N LEU A 154 4.39 8.89 -14.36
CA LEU A 154 2.99 9.08 -13.97
C LEU A 154 2.85 8.67 -12.50
N LEU A 155 2.36 9.59 -11.68
CA LEU A 155 2.04 9.39 -10.27
C LEU A 155 0.54 9.26 -10.09
N MET A 156 0.10 8.28 -9.30
CA MET A 156 -1.28 8.12 -8.88
C MET A 156 -1.35 8.13 -7.35
N ILE A 157 -2.15 9.03 -6.78
CA ILE A 157 -2.40 9.12 -5.34
C ILE A 157 -3.83 8.65 -5.08
N THR A 158 -3.99 7.71 -4.15
CA THR A 158 -5.30 7.17 -3.76
C THR A 158 -5.30 6.69 -2.30
N ALA A 159 -6.43 6.17 -1.86
CA ALA A 159 -6.61 5.45 -0.60
C ALA A 159 -7.26 4.08 -0.86
N ASP A 160 -7.14 3.17 0.08
CA ASP A 160 -7.73 1.83 0.03
C ASP A 160 -9.10 1.75 0.74
N HIS A 161 -9.32 2.61 1.74
CA HIS A 161 -10.59 2.76 2.46
C HIS A 161 -10.65 4.10 3.22
N GLY A 162 -11.76 4.35 3.91
CA GLY A 162 -11.88 5.45 4.87
C GLY A 162 -11.45 5.02 6.28
N ASN A 163 -11.06 5.99 7.09
CA ASN A 163 -10.90 5.81 8.54
C ASN A 163 -11.15 7.15 9.26
N ASP A 164 -12.40 7.62 9.21
CA ASP A 164 -12.82 8.92 9.72
C ASP A 164 -12.47 9.08 11.22
N PRO A 165 -11.58 10.03 11.60
CA PRO A 165 -11.14 10.20 12.98
C PRO A 165 -12.21 10.83 13.89
N THR A 166 -13.38 11.19 13.36
CA THR A 166 -14.53 11.69 14.13
C THR A 166 -15.62 10.64 14.31
N PHE A 167 -15.53 9.51 13.61
CA PHE A 167 -16.54 8.46 13.62
C PHE A 167 -16.53 7.67 14.95
N PRO A 168 -17.66 7.19 15.46
CA PRO A 168 -17.67 6.33 16.65
C PRO A 168 -16.91 5.00 16.43
N GLY A 169 -16.50 4.39 17.54
CA GLY A 169 -15.73 3.14 17.53
C GLY A 169 -14.28 3.34 17.08
N THR A 170 -13.63 2.27 16.66
CA THR A 170 -12.20 2.28 16.28
C THR A 170 -11.94 1.60 14.95
N ASP A 171 -12.98 1.23 14.19
CA ASP A 171 -12.84 0.50 12.93
C ASP A 171 -12.86 1.44 11.72
N HIS A 172 -12.51 0.90 10.55
CA HIS A 172 -12.54 1.60 9.26
C HIS A 172 -13.95 2.04 8.87
N THR A 173 -14.02 3.02 7.98
CA THR A 173 -15.25 3.56 7.41
C THR A 173 -15.34 3.25 5.91
N ARG A 174 -16.55 2.96 5.43
CA ARG A 174 -16.78 2.64 4.01
C ARG A 174 -16.99 3.94 3.24
N GLU A 175 -15.93 4.43 2.60
CA GLU A 175 -15.90 5.71 1.89
C GLU A 175 -15.36 5.56 0.46
N TYR A 176 -15.61 6.58 -0.35
CA TYR A 176 -14.89 6.75 -1.61
C TYR A 176 -13.43 7.13 -1.33
N ALA A 177 -12.51 6.56 -2.09
CA ALA A 177 -11.12 6.98 -2.10
C ALA A 177 -10.88 8.08 -3.16
N PRO A 178 -10.04 9.10 -2.88
CA PRO A 178 -9.63 10.04 -3.91
C PRO A 178 -8.78 9.32 -4.98
N LEU A 179 -8.80 9.85 -6.20
CA LEU A 179 -7.86 9.47 -7.25
C LEU A 179 -7.30 10.75 -7.88
N ILE A 180 -6.02 11.01 -7.65
CA ILE A 180 -5.29 12.12 -8.28
C ILE A 180 -4.22 11.51 -9.16
N VAL A 181 -4.21 11.91 -10.43
CA VAL A 181 -3.22 11.46 -11.41
C VAL A 181 -2.42 12.67 -11.85
N PHE A 182 -1.10 12.57 -11.73
CA PHE A 182 -0.17 13.64 -12.06
C PHE A 182 0.99 13.10 -12.89
N GLY A 183 1.43 13.88 -13.88
CA GLY A 183 2.65 13.62 -14.62
C GLY A 183 3.06 14.86 -15.38
N LYS A 184 4.37 15.11 -15.50
CA LYS A 184 4.90 16.30 -16.19
C LYS A 184 4.51 16.34 -17.67
N GLY A 185 4.37 15.17 -18.30
CA GLY A 185 3.86 15.02 -19.66
C GLY A 185 2.38 14.63 -19.76
N ALA A 186 1.67 14.46 -18.65
CA ALA A 186 0.27 14.03 -18.65
C ALA A 186 -0.67 15.18 -19.03
N ARG A 187 -1.87 14.84 -19.55
CA ARG A 187 -2.94 15.81 -19.77
C ARG A 187 -3.38 16.41 -18.43
N GLN A 188 -3.55 17.74 -18.41
CA GLN A 188 -3.90 18.49 -17.21
C GLN A 188 -5.39 18.80 -17.15
N GLY A 189 -5.96 18.89 -15.93
CA GLY A 189 -7.35 19.31 -15.71
C GLY A 189 -8.41 18.30 -16.18
N VAL A 190 -8.05 17.04 -16.34
CA VAL A 190 -8.97 15.97 -16.77
C VAL A 190 -9.82 15.54 -15.58
N ASN A 191 -11.14 15.59 -15.74
CA ASN A 191 -12.06 14.98 -14.78
C ASN A 191 -12.29 13.50 -15.16
N LEU A 192 -11.71 12.58 -14.38
CA LEU A 192 -11.83 11.13 -14.59
C LEU A 192 -13.20 10.55 -14.19
N GLY A 193 -14.08 11.40 -13.64
CA GLY A 193 -15.34 10.99 -13.06
C GLY A 193 -15.15 10.11 -11.81
N THR A 194 -16.24 9.52 -11.35
CA THR A 194 -16.19 8.47 -10.34
C THR A 194 -15.79 7.16 -11.02
N ARG A 195 -14.79 6.47 -10.47
CA ARG A 195 -14.39 5.14 -10.93
C ARG A 195 -15.23 4.07 -10.23
N ASP A 196 -15.60 3.03 -10.95
CA ASP A 196 -16.45 1.95 -10.42
C ASP A 196 -15.67 1.02 -9.47
N SER A 197 -14.34 0.94 -9.62
CA SER A 197 -13.49 0.07 -8.81
C SER A 197 -12.06 0.61 -8.67
N LEU A 198 -11.41 0.31 -7.53
CA LEU A 198 -9.97 0.49 -7.35
C LEU A 198 -9.14 -0.32 -8.36
N SER A 199 -9.72 -1.38 -8.93
CA SER A 199 -9.09 -2.17 -10.00
C SER A 199 -8.74 -1.34 -11.24
N ASP A 200 -9.40 -0.21 -11.48
CA ASP A 200 -9.11 0.69 -12.61
C ASP A 200 -7.69 1.26 -12.55
N ILE A 201 -7.15 1.48 -11.35
CA ILE A 201 -5.75 1.89 -11.14
C ILE A 201 -4.82 0.80 -11.65
N GLY A 202 -5.05 -0.44 -11.20
CA GLY A 202 -4.26 -1.59 -11.60
C GLY A 202 -4.31 -1.84 -13.12
N GLN A 203 -5.51 -1.75 -13.70
CA GLN A 203 -5.72 -1.91 -15.14
C GLN A 203 -5.02 -0.80 -15.94
N THR A 204 -5.02 0.43 -15.45
CA THR A 204 -4.29 1.55 -16.08
C THR A 204 -2.79 1.37 -16.02
N ILE A 205 -2.25 0.91 -14.90
CA ILE A 205 -0.83 0.57 -14.81
C ILE A 205 -0.48 -0.57 -15.77
N ALA A 206 -1.31 -1.63 -15.83
CA ALA A 206 -1.10 -2.75 -16.74
C ALA A 206 -1.08 -2.28 -18.21
N GLU A 207 -2.08 -1.49 -18.63
CA GLU A 207 -2.17 -0.97 -20.00
C GLU A 207 -0.94 -0.15 -20.39
N ASN A 208 -0.41 0.66 -19.46
CA ASN A 208 0.80 1.47 -19.68
C ASN A 208 2.04 0.61 -20.00
N PHE A 209 2.08 -0.63 -19.51
CA PHE A 209 3.13 -1.60 -19.80
C PHE A 209 2.75 -2.60 -20.92
N ALA A 210 1.69 -2.31 -21.69
CA ALA A 210 1.12 -3.19 -22.72
C ALA A 210 0.69 -4.56 -22.19
N LEU A 211 0.12 -4.57 -20.99
CA LEU A 211 -0.43 -5.74 -20.30
C LEU A 211 -1.93 -5.54 -20.04
N GLY A 212 -2.60 -6.58 -19.55
CA GLY A 212 -4.01 -6.50 -19.15
C GLY A 212 -4.31 -7.37 -17.95
N LEU A 213 -5.28 -6.95 -17.14
CA LEU A 213 -5.83 -7.70 -16.01
C LEU A 213 -7.24 -8.16 -16.33
N SER A 214 -7.80 -9.03 -15.48
CA SER A 214 -9.16 -9.53 -15.62
C SER A 214 -10.24 -8.56 -15.11
N ALA A 215 -9.85 -7.51 -14.38
CA ALA A 215 -10.75 -6.58 -13.73
C ALA A 215 -10.24 -5.14 -13.80
N GLY A 216 -11.18 -4.19 -13.82
CA GLY A 216 -10.92 -2.76 -13.95
C GLY A 216 -11.11 -2.27 -15.38
N GLN A 217 -11.35 -0.98 -15.52
CA GLN A 217 -11.41 -0.24 -16.78
C GLN A 217 -10.28 0.78 -16.76
N SER A 218 -9.39 0.74 -17.75
CA SER A 218 -8.31 1.72 -17.80
C SER A 218 -8.85 3.12 -18.08
N PHE A 219 -8.14 4.12 -17.56
CA PHE A 219 -8.29 5.52 -17.90
C PHE A 219 -7.00 6.09 -18.52
N LEU A 220 -6.08 5.24 -19.01
CA LEU A 220 -4.78 5.69 -19.52
C LEU A 220 -4.93 6.70 -20.66
N HIS A 221 -5.83 6.42 -21.61
CA HIS A 221 -6.11 7.29 -22.75
C HIS A 221 -6.65 8.68 -22.35
N ASP A 222 -7.25 8.79 -21.18
CA ASP A 222 -7.78 10.07 -20.68
C ASP A 222 -6.64 10.98 -20.17
N VAL A 223 -5.54 10.38 -19.69
CA VAL A 223 -4.42 11.11 -19.06
C VAL A 223 -3.15 11.15 -19.89
N SER A 224 -2.97 10.25 -20.86
CA SER A 224 -1.79 10.22 -21.73
C SER A 224 -1.87 11.25 -22.86
N GLN A 225 -0.75 11.90 -23.18
CA GLN A 225 -0.64 12.63 -24.44
C GLN A 225 -0.33 11.61 -25.54
N THR A 226 -1.09 11.67 -26.63
CA THR A 226 -0.95 10.82 -27.83
C THR A 226 0.45 10.91 -28.43
#